data_AF-A0A1N7N4Q8-F1
#
_entry.id   AF-A0A1N7N4Q8-F1
#
_cell.length_a   1.000
_cell.length_b   1.000
_cell.length_c   1.000
_cell.angle_alpha   90.00
_cell.angle_beta   90.00
_cell.angle_gamma   90.00
#
_symmetry.space_group_name_H-M   'P 1'
#
loop_
_entity.id
_entity.type
_entity.pdbx_description
1 polymer ?
#
loop_
_entity_poly.entity_id
_entity_poly.type
_entity_poly.pdbx_seq_one_letter_code
_entity_poly.pdbx_strand_id
1 'polypeptide(L)' 'MVIKKIGAILLAFLGLYMLYLGAQMKAQPPFITGIGFIIISLFHLIKK' A
#
# COMPACT_ATOMS: atom_id res chain seq x y z
N MET A 1 -11.07 16.55 -4.66
CA MET A 1 -9.82 16.52 -3.85
C MET A 1 -9.85 15.47 -2.74
N VAL A 2 -10.95 15.33 -1.99
CA VAL A 2 -11.09 14.39 -0.85
C VAL A 2 -11.01 12.91 -1.25
N ILE A 3 -11.69 12.48 -2.31
CA ILE A 3 -11.70 11.08 -2.79
C ILE A 3 -10.30 10.55 -3.11
N LYS A 4 -9.42 11.38 -3.70
CA LYS A 4 -8.04 10.98 -4.03
C LYS A 4 -7.21 10.69 -2.78
N LYS A 5 -7.39 11.47 -1.72
CA LYS A 5 -6.73 11.23 -0.42
C LYS A 5 -7.24 9.97 0.26
N ILE A 6 -8.55 9.73 0.23
CA ILE A 6 -9.15 8.51 0.80
C ILE A 6 -8.62 7.27 0.08
N GLY A 7 -8.54 7.31 -1.25
CA GLY A 7 -7.95 6.22 -2.05
C GLY A 7 -6.49 5.94 -1.70
N ALA A 8 -5.68 6.97 -1.48
CA ALA A 8 -4.28 6.81 -1.07
C ALA A 8 -4.16 6.21 0.34
N ILE A 9 -4.99 6.64 1.29
CA ILE A 9 -5.01 6.08 2.65
C ILE A 9 -5.41 4.60 2.61
N LEU A 10 -6.46 4.25 1.86
CA LEU A 10 -6.86 2.85 1.65
C LEU A 10 -5.74 2.00 1.05
N LEU A 11 -5.03 2.52 0.04
CA LEU A 11 -3.88 1.82 -0.55
C LEU A 11 -2.76 1.60 0.48
N ALA A 12 -2.48 2.60 1.33
CA ALA A 12 -1.46 2.47 2.37
C ALA A 12 -1.81 1.37 3.37
N PHE A 13 -3.07 1.31 3.82
CA PHE A 13 -3.56 0.25 4.71
C PHE A 13 -3.48 -1.13 4.04
N LEU A 14 -3.86 -1.23 2.76
CA LEU A 14 -3.76 -2.48 2.00
C LEU A 14 -2.30 -2.93 1.83
N GLY A 15 -1.39 -1.98 1.59
CA GLY A 15 0.04 -2.24 1.50
C GLY A 15 0.62 -2.80 2.79
N LEU A 16 0.28 -2.20 3.94
CA LEU A 16 0.68 -2.69 5.26
C LEU A 16 0.11 -4.10 5.54
N TYR A 17 -1.14 -4.34 5.18
CA TYR A 17 -1.76 -5.66 5.35
C TYR A 17 -1.04 -6.74 4.52
N MET A 18 -0.70 -6.43 3.26
CA MET A 18 0.03 -7.36 2.40
C MET A 18 1.48 -7.61 2.84
N LEU A 19 2.14 -6.60 3.40
CA LEU A 19 3.46 -6.77 4.04
C LEU A 19 3.38 -7.72 5.23
N TYR A 20 2.39 -7.53 6.10
CA TYR A 20 2.15 -8.42 7.23
C TYR A 20 1.85 -9.85 6.78
N LEU A 21 0.98 -10.02 5.79
CA LEU A 21 0.62 -11.32 5.25
C LEU A 21 1.82 -12.02 4.57
N GLY A 22 2.61 -11.26 3.80
CA GLY A 22 3.83 -11.75 3.17
C GLY A 22 4.89 -12.18 4.18
N ALA A 23 5.04 -11.42 5.27
CA ALA A 23 5.93 -11.76 6.37
C ALA A 23 5.48 -13.02 7.13
N GLN A 24 4.17 -13.13 7.43
CA GLN A 24 3.62 -14.31 8.11
C GLN A 24 3.70 -15.57 7.27
N MET A 25 3.30 -15.49 6.01
CA MET A 25 3.24 -16.65 5.10
C MET A 25 4.59 -16.97 4.46
N LYS A 26 5.64 -16.18 4.76
CA LYS A 26 6.95 -16.20 4.05
C LYS A 26 6.76 -16.14 2.53
N ALA A 27 5.69 -15.48 2.09
CA ALA A 27 5.29 -15.40 0.69
C ALA A 27 5.85 -14.09 0.12
N GLN A 28 6.77 -14.21 -0.83
CA GLN A 28 7.30 -13.06 -1.56
C GLN A 28 6.24 -12.28 -2.35
N PRO A 29 5.24 -12.90 -3.02
CA PRO A 29 4.32 -12.14 -3.84
C PRO A 29 3.48 -11.11 -3.05
N PRO A 30 2.85 -11.46 -1.91
CA PRO A 30 2.18 -10.47 -1.06
C PRO A 30 3.13 -9.39 -0.54
N PHE A 31 4.34 -9.76 -0.13
CA PHE A 31 5.30 -8.80 0.42
C PHE A 31 5.69 -7.73 -0.62
N ILE A 32 6.08 -8.15 -1.82
CA ILE A 32 6.47 -7.24 -2.92
C ILE A 32 5.29 -6.37 -3.36
N THR A 33 4.09 -6.96 -3.45
CA THR A 33 2.87 -6.21 -3.77
C THR A 33 2.55 -5.16 -2.71
N GLY A 34 2.73 -5.50 -1.43
CA GLY A 34 2.57 -4.57 -0.31
C GLY A 34 3.50 -3.36 -0.40
N ILE A 35 4.79 -3.57 -0.72
CA ILE A 35 5.73 -2.48 -0.99
C ILE A 35 5.24 -1.60 -2.14
N GLY A 36 4.77 -2.21 -3.24
CA GLY A 36 4.23 -1.48 -4.39
C GLY A 36 3.06 -0.56 -4.01
N PHE A 37 2.10 -1.04 -3.22
CA PHE A 37 0.97 -0.22 -2.78
C PHE A 37 1.39 0.93 -1.85
N ILE A 38 2.38 0.72 -0.97
CA ILE A 38 2.93 1.80 -0.14
C ILE A 38 3.51 2.90 -1.04
N ILE A 39 4.33 2.54 -2.03
CA ILE A 39 4.96 3.50 -2.96
C ILE A 39 3.88 4.28 -3.74
N ILE A 40 2.88 3.58 -4.31
CA ILE A 40 1.81 4.22 -5.07
C ILE A 40 0.98 5.17 -4.19
N SER A 41 0.72 4.79 -2.93
CA SER A 41 0.01 5.65 -1.98
C SER A 41 0.77 6.94 -1.68
N LEU A 42 2.09 6.84 -1.47
CA LEU A 42 2.97 7.98 -1.23
C LEU A 42 2.98 8.92 -2.44
N PHE A 43 3.12 8.38 -3.64
CA PHE A 43 3.07 9.19 -4.87
C PHE A 43 1.73 9.91 -5.05
N HIS A 44 0.62 9.26 -4.71
CA HIS A 44 -0.71 9.87 -4.77
C HIS A 44 -0.94 10.94 -3.69
N LEU A 45 -0.28 10.84 -2.54
CA LEU A 45 -0.34 11.84 -1.46
C LEU A 45 0.57 13.06 -1.76
N ILE A 46 1.72 12.84 -2.40
CA ILE A 46 2.71 13.87 -2.71
C ILE A 46 2.29 14.71 -3.93
N LYS A 47 1.68 14.11 -4.96
CA LYS A 47 1.06 14.87 -6.06
C LYS A 47 -0.22 15.57 -5.54
N LYS A 48 -0.06 16.78 -5.02
CA LYS A 48 -1.15 17.69 -4.66
C LYS A 48 -2.05 18.01 -5.85
#